data_AF-A0A2V9WFQ6-F1
#
_entry.id   AF-A0A2V9WFQ6-F1
#
_cell.length_a   1.000
_cell.length_b   1.000
_cell.length_c   1.000
_cell.angle_alpha   90.00
_cell.angle_beta   90.00
_cell.angle_gamma   90.00
#
_symmetry.space_group_name_H-M   'P 1'
#
loop_
_entity.id
_entity.type
_entity.pdbx_description
1 polymer ?
#
loop_
_entity_poly.entity_id
_entity_poly.type
_entity_poly.pdbx_seq_one_letter_code
_entity_poly.pdbx_strand_id
1 'polypeptide(L)'
;MRKTTLASLAALLILLTVGAWAQNRSKAERITNGPLVKKTTDTVAEIAWSTDAPGSSIVKYGTNPNALTQTAEEPWGGGKEPNGDFNHTVWVKNLKPNTTYYFKVITGQGLGTGTETESRPEQFHTMERK
;
A
#
# COMPACT_ATOMS: atom_id res chain seq x y z
N MET A 1 78.94 -2.71 -26.12
CA MET A 1 78.53 -3.13 -24.76
C MET A 1 77.04 -3.44 -24.79
N ARG A 2 76.66 -4.69 -24.52
CA ARG A 2 75.26 -5.15 -24.43
C ARG A 2 74.81 -5.08 -22.97
N LYS A 3 73.61 -4.55 -22.72
CA LYS A 3 72.81 -4.89 -21.54
C LYS A 3 71.36 -5.08 -21.98
N THR A 4 70.91 -6.33 -21.91
CA THR A 4 69.52 -6.78 -22.05
C THR A 4 68.94 -7.00 -20.66
N THR A 5 67.73 -6.49 -20.40
CA THR A 5 66.78 -7.09 -19.45
C THR A 5 65.36 -6.95 -20.00
N LEU A 6 64.62 -8.06 -19.93
CA LEU A 6 63.28 -8.32 -20.45
C LEU A 6 62.20 -8.03 -19.40
N ALA A 7 60.98 -7.78 -19.92
CA ALA A 7 59.64 -7.95 -19.33
C ALA A 7 59.30 -7.12 -18.07
N SER A 8 58.19 -6.36 -18.08
CA SER A 8 56.87 -6.97 -17.95
C SER A 8 55.76 -6.12 -18.58
N LEU A 9 54.85 -6.82 -19.29
CA LEU A 9 53.54 -6.32 -19.71
C LEU A 9 52.67 -6.02 -18.49
N ALA A 10 52.02 -4.86 -18.50
CA ALA A 10 50.68 -4.72 -17.95
C ALA A 10 50.00 -3.51 -18.61
N ALA A 11 49.27 -3.77 -19.69
CA ALA A 11 48.24 -2.86 -20.16
C ALA A 11 47.08 -2.94 -19.16
N LEU A 12 46.77 -1.84 -18.46
CA LEU A 12 45.58 -1.75 -17.62
C LEU A 12 44.63 -0.72 -18.24
N LEU A 13 43.73 -1.24 -19.06
CA LEU A 13 42.54 -0.58 -19.60
C LEU A 13 41.35 -1.03 -18.74
N ILE A 14 40.31 -0.18 -18.61
CA ILE A 14 38.90 -0.50 -18.21
C ILE A 14 38.68 -0.48 -16.66
N LEU A 15 37.78 0.29 -16.02
CA LEU A 15 36.56 1.02 -16.40
C LEU A 15 36.24 2.12 -15.36
N LEU A 16 35.73 3.27 -15.82
CA LEU A 16 34.89 4.17 -15.01
C LEU A 16 33.58 3.44 -14.69
N THR A 17 33.50 2.76 -13.55
CA THR A 17 32.19 2.44 -12.97
C THR A 17 31.80 3.60 -12.09
N VAL A 18 31.14 4.60 -12.68
CA VAL A 18 30.08 5.27 -11.92
C VAL A 18 29.07 4.15 -11.67
N GLY A 19 29.20 3.48 -10.53
CA GLY A 19 28.18 2.57 -10.06
C GLY A 19 26.92 3.41 -10.04
N ALA A 20 26.07 3.21 -11.04
CA ALA A 20 24.68 3.58 -10.93
C ALA A 20 24.26 2.91 -9.63
N TRP A 21 24.12 3.70 -8.56
CA TRP A 21 23.29 3.32 -7.44
C TRP A 21 21.93 3.15 -8.09
N ALA A 22 21.68 1.93 -8.58
CA ALA A 22 20.38 1.52 -9.04
C ALA A 22 19.51 1.79 -7.84
N GLN A 23 18.78 2.90 -7.90
CA GLN A 23 17.74 3.23 -6.96
C GLN A 23 16.81 2.03 -7.08
N ASN A 24 16.94 1.09 -6.16
CA ASN A 24 16.12 -0.10 -6.11
C ASN A 24 14.74 0.45 -5.75
N ARG A 25 13.98 0.88 -6.78
CA ARG A 25 12.64 1.39 -6.60
C ARG A 25 11.87 0.21 -6.09
N SER A 26 11.62 0.17 -4.80
CA SER A 26 10.72 -0.80 -4.21
C SER A 26 9.39 -0.67 -4.96
N LYS A 27 8.87 -1.80 -5.39
CA LYS A 27 7.65 -1.86 -6.19
C LYS A 27 6.55 -1.12 -5.43
N ALA A 28 5.84 -0.24 -6.15
CA ALA A 28 4.71 0.48 -5.58
C ALA A 28 3.71 -0.54 -4.99
N GLU A 29 3.30 -0.31 -3.75
CA GLU A 29 2.31 -1.13 -3.08
C GLU A 29 1.01 -1.11 -3.89
N ARG A 30 0.41 -2.28 -4.09
CA ARG A 30 -0.82 -2.39 -4.88
C ARG A 30 -1.86 -3.20 -4.13
N ILE A 31 -3.12 -2.75 -4.22
CA ILE A 31 -4.28 -3.51 -3.79
C ILE A 31 -4.45 -4.72 -4.72
N THR A 32 -4.31 -5.92 -4.19
CA THR A 32 -4.44 -7.18 -4.92
C THR A 32 -5.88 -7.70 -4.92
N ASN A 33 -6.67 -7.34 -3.90
CA ASN A 33 -8.06 -7.75 -3.78
C ASN A 33 -8.89 -6.72 -2.99
N GLY A 34 -10.16 -6.56 -3.37
CA GLY A 34 -11.08 -5.60 -2.78
C GLY A 34 -10.84 -4.14 -3.22
N PRO A 35 -11.31 -3.16 -2.43
CA PRO A 35 -11.89 -3.32 -1.09
C PRO A 35 -13.28 -3.97 -1.12
N LEU A 36 -13.73 -4.45 0.05
CA LEU A 36 -15.05 -5.05 0.20
C LEU A 36 -15.61 -4.84 1.61
N VAL A 37 -16.93 -4.74 1.70
CA VAL A 37 -17.65 -4.59 2.98
C VAL A 37 -18.01 -5.97 3.51
N LYS A 38 -17.31 -6.40 4.57
CA LYS A 38 -17.49 -7.72 5.20
C LYS A 38 -18.75 -7.78 6.06
N LYS A 39 -19.02 -6.71 6.79
CA LYS A 39 -20.13 -6.60 7.74
C LYS A 39 -20.64 -5.19 7.79
N THR A 40 -21.94 -5.03 7.98
CA THR A 40 -22.58 -3.74 8.23
C THR A 40 -23.67 -3.92 9.28
N THR A 41 -23.76 -2.98 10.22
CA THR A 41 -24.89 -2.84 11.16
C THR A 41 -25.53 -1.46 10.97
N ASP A 42 -26.34 -1.03 11.92
CA ASP A 42 -26.89 0.32 11.99
C ASP A 42 -25.81 1.40 12.29
N THR A 43 -24.70 1.02 12.92
CA THR A 43 -23.70 1.94 13.48
C THR A 43 -22.25 1.60 13.13
N VAL A 44 -21.98 0.42 12.56
CA VAL A 44 -20.63 0.01 12.16
C VAL A 44 -20.57 -0.62 10.77
N ALA A 45 -19.41 -0.52 10.12
CA ALA A 45 -19.06 -1.28 8.92
C ALA A 45 -17.63 -1.81 9.02
N GLU A 46 -17.42 -3.06 8.59
CA GLU A 46 -16.12 -3.70 8.49
C GLU A 46 -15.69 -3.72 7.02
N ILE A 47 -14.57 -3.07 6.72
CA ILE A 47 -14.03 -2.95 5.35
C ILE A 47 -12.72 -3.70 5.31
N ALA A 48 -12.56 -4.57 4.30
CA ALA A 48 -11.38 -5.39 4.14
C ALA A 48 -10.82 -5.31 2.71
N TRP A 49 -9.49 -5.41 2.60
CA TRP A 49 -8.77 -5.48 1.32
C TRP A 49 -7.42 -6.19 1.52
N SER A 50 -6.78 -6.56 0.42
CA SER A 50 -5.44 -7.18 0.42
C SER A 50 -4.47 -6.37 -0.43
N THR A 51 -3.21 -6.36 -0.04
CA THR A 51 -2.11 -5.72 -0.78
C THR A 51 -0.92 -6.67 -0.96
N ASP A 52 -0.03 -6.35 -1.88
CA ASP A 52 1.20 -7.12 -2.13
C ASP A 52 2.42 -6.68 -1.30
N ALA A 53 2.22 -5.77 -0.33
CA ALA A 53 3.23 -5.27 0.59
C ALA A 53 2.56 -4.79 1.90
N PRO A 54 3.27 -4.77 3.04
CA PRO A 54 2.69 -4.23 4.26
C PRO A 54 2.53 -2.71 4.12
N GLY A 55 1.39 -2.17 4.57
CA GLY A 55 1.07 -0.76 4.38
C GLY A 55 0.10 -0.19 5.42
N SER A 56 -0.25 1.07 5.26
CA SER A 56 -1.30 1.70 6.06
C SER A 56 -2.66 1.07 5.79
N SER A 57 -3.50 1.10 6.83
CA SER A 57 -4.86 0.56 6.81
C SER A 57 -5.83 1.73 6.99
N ILE A 58 -6.06 2.55 5.95
CA ILE A 58 -6.87 3.77 6.05
C ILE A 58 -8.14 3.66 5.19
N VAL A 59 -9.28 4.06 5.76
CA VAL A 59 -10.55 4.26 5.05
C VAL A 59 -10.92 5.74 5.12
N LYS A 60 -11.06 6.39 3.96
CA LYS A 60 -11.74 7.69 3.84
C LYS A 60 -13.20 7.45 3.51
N TYR A 61 -14.12 8.09 4.22
CA TYR A 61 -15.56 7.88 4.04
C TYR A 61 -16.39 9.16 4.25
N GLY A 62 -17.65 9.12 3.82
CA GLY A 62 -18.61 10.21 4.01
C GLY A 62 -19.96 9.90 3.36
N THR A 63 -20.96 10.73 3.62
CA THR A 63 -22.31 10.58 3.02
C THR A 63 -22.44 11.29 1.66
N ASN A 64 -21.43 12.09 1.28
CA ASN A 64 -21.33 12.73 -0.02
C ASN A 64 -20.26 12.01 -0.85
N PRO A 65 -20.60 11.46 -2.03
CA PRO A 65 -19.64 10.73 -2.87
C PRO A 65 -18.47 11.60 -3.35
N ASN A 66 -18.66 12.91 -3.41
CA ASN A 66 -17.63 13.87 -3.84
C ASN A 66 -16.82 14.45 -2.67
N ALA A 67 -17.14 14.09 -1.43
CA ALA A 67 -16.50 14.63 -0.23
C ALA A 67 -16.37 13.57 0.88
N LEU A 68 -15.32 12.75 0.79
CA LEU A 68 -14.97 11.75 1.80
C LEU A 68 -14.10 12.36 2.91
N THR A 69 -14.73 13.14 3.78
CA THR A 69 -14.03 13.96 4.80
C THR A 69 -13.71 13.22 6.09
N GLN A 70 -14.34 12.06 6.33
CA GLN A 70 -14.14 11.26 7.54
C GLN A 70 -13.04 10.22 7.32
N THR A 71 -12.34 9.85 8.38
CA THR A 71 -11.23 8.88 8.33
C THR A 71 -11.40 7.83 9.43
N ALA A 72 -11.17 6.57 9.08
CA ALA A 72 -10.98 5.46 10.01
C ALA A 72 -9.68 4.76 9.65
N GLU A 73 -8.94 4.28 10.64
CA GLU A 73 -7.64 3.65 10.42
C GLU A 73 -7.38 2.54 11.44
N GLU A 74 -6.53 1.60 11.05
CA GLU A 74 -6.05 0.50 11.89
C GLU A 74 -4.52 0.42 11.81
N PRO A 75 -3.86 -0.36 12.70
CA PRO A 75 -2.42 -0.47 12.71
C PRO A 75 -1.80 -0.80 11.34
N TRP A 76 -0.59 -0.28 11.15
CA TRP A 76 0.19 -0.50 9.95
C TRP A 76 0.58 -1.96 9.78
N GLY A 77 0.70 -2.37 8.52
CA GLY A 77 1.35 -3.59 8.08
C GLY A 77 0.38 -4.63 7.55
N GLY A 78 -0.87 -4.62 8.01
CA GLY A 78 -1.82 -5.70 7.69
C GLY A 78 -1.36 -7.06 8.25
N GLY A 79 -2.26 -8.04 8.26
CA GLY A 79 -1.94 -9.42 8.58
C GLY A 79 -1.26 -10.10 7.39
N LYS A 80 -0.01 -10.55 7.53
CA LYS A 80 0.67 -11.30 6.46
C LYS A 80 0.05 -12.68 6.29
N GLU A 81 -0.39 -12.98 5.07
CA GLU A 81 -1.00 -14.26 4.70
C GLU A 81 0.02 -15.25 4.11
N PRO A 82 -0.27 -16.56 4.13
CA PRO A 82 0.62 -17.59 3.56
C PRO A 82 0.91 -17.43 2.07
N ASN A 83 0.02 -16.78 1.31
CA ASN A 83 0.21 -16.50 -0.12
C ASN A 83 1.14 -15.29 -0.39
N GLY A 84 1.58 -14.59 0.66
CA GLY A 84 2.46 -13.42 0.57
C GLY A 84 1.75 -12.07 0.56
N ASP A 85 0.42 -12.05 0.47
CA ASP A 85 -0.37 -10.82 0.56
C ASP A 85 -0.48 -10.34 2.02
N PHE A 86 -0.84 -9.07 2.19
CA PHE A 86 -1.15 -8.46 3.47
C PHE A 86 -2.62 -8.10 3.53
N ASN A 87 -3.33 -8.65 4.50
CA ASN A 87 -4.75 -8.41 4.72
C ASN A 87 -4.96 -7.22 5.66
N HIS A 88 -5.79 -6.29 5.22
CA HIS A 88 -6.20 -5.13 5.97
C HIS A 88 -7.67 -5.25 6.32
N THR A 89 -8.00 -4.92 7.56
CA THR A 89 -9.38 -4.79 8.04
C THR A 89 -9.48 -3.49 8.79
N VAL A 90 -10.50 -2.67 8.49
CA VAL A 90 -10.80 -1.41 9.20
C VAL A 90 -12.26 -1.39 9.62
N TRP A 91 -12.50 -1.06 10.89
CA TRP A 91 -13.84 -0.85 11.43
C TRP A 91 -14.22 0.62 11.39
N VAL A 92 -15.17 0.97 10.53
CA VAL A 92 -15.81 2.28 10.52
C VAL A 92 -16.92 2.28 11.57
N LYS A 93 -16.81 3.17 12.57
CA LYS A 93 -17.68 3.19 13.75
C LYS A 93 -18.48 4.50 13.81
N ASN A 94 -19.47 4.55 14.70
CA ASN A 94 -20.32 5.73 14.97
C ASN A 94 -21.09 6.22 13.72
N LEU A 95 -21.49 5.29 12.87
CA LEU A 95 -22.29 5.59 11.68
C LEU A 95 -23.74 5.89 12.06
N LYS A 96 -24.42 6.66 11.21
CA LYS A 96 -25.85 6.88 11.34
C LYS A 96 -26.61 5.67 10.77
N PRO A 97 -27.67 5.18 11.42
CA PRO A 97 -28.55 4.14 10.86
C PRO A 97 -29.22 4.60 9.56
N ASN A 98 -29.64 3.64 8.74
CA ASN A 98 -30.37 3.87 7.48
C ASN A 98 -29.74 4.96 6.59
N THR A 99 -28.42 4.93 6.45
CA THR A 99 -27.64 5.97 5.78
C THR A 99 -26.68 5.35 4.77
N THR A 100 -26.69 5.87 3.55
CA THR A 100 -25.69 5.50 2.54
C THR A 100 -24.39 6.26 2.78
N TYR A 101 -23.30 5.51 2.84
CA TYR A 101 -21.94 6.00 2.93
C TYR A 101 -21.16 5.60 1.68
N TYR A 102 -20.24 6.47 1.28
CA TYR A 102 -19.25 6.24 0.26
C TYR A 102 -17.89 6.15 0.93
N PHE A 103 -16.99 5.35 0.36
CA PHE A 103 -15.66 5.19 0.92
C PHE A 103 -14.62 4.86 -0.15
N LYS A 104 -13.35 5.09 0.18
CA LYS A 104 -12.20 4.52 -0.51
C LYS A 104 -11.17 4.06 0.52
N VAL A 105 -10.41 3.03 0.18
CA VAL A 105 -9.27 2.60 0.99
C VAL A 105 -8.01 3.25 0.49
N ILE A 106 -7.10 3.54 1.40
CA ILE A 106 -5.80 4.15 1.15
C ILE A 106 -4.77 3.28 1.85
N THR A 107 -3.70 2.97 1.13
CA THR A 107 -2.58 2.16 1.61
C THR A 107 -1.23 2.71 1.11
N GLY A 108 -0.13 2.34 1.76
CA GLY A 108 1.21 2.96 1.66
C GLY A 108 1.84 3.12 3.05
N GLN A 109 3.14 3.21 3.29
CA GLN A 109 4.29 2.71 2.57
C GLN A 109 4.72 1.38 3.20
N GLY A 110 4.91 0.34 2.39
CA GLY A 110 5.93 -0.68 2.65
C GLY A 110 7.29 0.01 2.78
N LEU A 111 8.06 -0.30 3.83
CA LEU A 111 9.34 0.33 4.17
C LEU A 111 10.10 0.89 2.94
N GLY A 112 10.12 2.22 2.78
CA GLY A 112 10.97 2.92 1.82
C GLY A 112 10.45 3.08 0.38
N THR A 113 9.16 2.87 0.11
CA THR A 113 8.59 2.99 -1.27
C THR A 113 8.24 4.40 -1.71
N GLY A 114 7.87 5.33 -0.81
CA GLY A 114 7.43 6.66 -1.26
C GLY A 114 6.03 6.69 -1.86
N THR A 115 5.33 5.56 -1.98
CA THR A 115 4.09 5.44 -2.78
C THR A 115 2.86 5.22 -1.90
N GLU A 116 1.77 5.90 -2.25
CA GLU A 116 0.43 5.70 -1.72
C GLU A 116 -0.47 5.18 -2.86
N THR A 117 -1.31 4.21 -2.55
CA THR A 117 -2.27 3.61 -3.48
C THR A 117 -3.66 3.69 -2.88
N GLU A 118 -4.64 4.04 -3.70
CA GLU A 118 -6.05 4.12 -3.29
C GLU A 118 -6.96 3.28 -4.18
N SER A 119 -8.10 2.86 -3.64
CA SER A 119 -9.15 2.21 -4.42
C SER A 119 -10.02 3.22 -5.18
N ARG A 120 -10.86 2.70 -6.08
CA ARG A 120 -12.03 3.45 -6.54
C ARG A 120 -12.99 3.68 -5.37
N PRO A 121 -13.81 4.75 -5.41
CA PRO A 121 -14.90 4.92 -4.45
C PRO A 121 -15.91 3.78 -4.57
N GLU A 122 -16.30 3.23 -3.43
CA GLU A 122 -17.36 2.26 -3.26
C GLU A 122 -18.41 2.80 -2.28
N GLN A 123 -19.52 2.08 -2.11
CA GLN A 123 -20.60 2.49 -1.21
C GLN A 123 -21.12 1.33 -0.39
N PHE A 124 -21.71 1.67 0.76
CA PHE A 124 -22.49 0.74 1.57
C PHE A 124 -23.64 1.49 2.26
N HIS A 125 -24.60 0.73 2.77
CA HIS A 125 -25.77 1.29 3.44
C HIS A 125 -25.92 0.66 4.82
N THR A 126 -26.02 1.50 5.86
CA THR A 126 -26.23 1.02 7.23
C THR A 126 -27.65 0.52 7.43
N MET A 127 -27.82 -0.44 8.33
CA MET A 127 -29.13 -1.00 8.64
C MET A 127 -30.01 0.04 9.36
N GLU A 128 -31.32 -0.18 9.36
CA GLU A 128 -32.21 0.53 10.26
C GLU A 128 -31.85 0.22 11.73
N ARG A 129 -32.12 1.19 12.61
CA ARG A 129 -31.93 0.99 14.05
C ARG A 129 -32.89 -0.09 14.53
N LYS A 130 -32.36 -1.09 15.23
CA LYS A 130 -33.17 -2.12 15.90
C LYS A 130 -33.86 -1.58 17.14
#